data_AF-W5LWP9-F1
#
_entry.id   AF-W5LWP9-F1
#
_cell.length_a   1.000
_cell.length_b   1.000
_cell.length_c   1.000
_cell.angle_alpha   90.00
_cell.angle_beta   90.00
_cell.angle_gamma   90.00
#
_symmetry.space_group_name_H-M   'P 1'
#
loop_
_entity.id
_entity.type
_entity.pdbx_description
1 polymer ?
#
loop_
_entity_poly.entity_id
_entity_poly.type
_entity_poly.pdbx_seq_one_letter_code
_entity_poly.pdbx_strand_id
1 'polypeptide(L)'
;MEIDSFVQEERLCIFALLAGKPVWQSSDSCINVCSELDWKRCLAVHLWYMLPPTASIANALCKYEEAFQGTSDHERYACAPLPPYLDDSGLGLLEDEEFEEMGESKRPLYDICFHLLKLYSDRRYSLQQLLDPCTVTADRLDYRLSWHLWNVLQALNYSHLSEQCQGLLHASYAAQLESAGLWEMAIFVLLHIPDTSRRERAVREMLNLHCSLEETEDSAEKEQFLTERLHVPVQWIHEAKAIRACREGDKHREALHLYRAGRWNRCHRLIIQHLASDAIINENHTYLLEFLEGLAKPERFMLIQDWDTSGRVFLDYIHVIRTLQAIQQLEGPGYELERLHTEVTSLCSRIELIQCPTAKDRLAQSEMAKRVANILRVVLSLQQGGESADLLHIPLRHLAPHIGRLPMPEDYALEELRGLTQSYLRELIVSQ
;
A
#
# COMPACT_ATOMS: atom_id res chain seq x y z
N MET A 1 -25.42 -77.58 7.84
CA MET A 1 -24.94 -77.28 9.21
C MET A 1 -24.51 -75.84 9.17
N GLU A 2 -25.19 -74.98 9.89
CA GLU A 2 -24.83 -73.57 10.08
C GLU A 2 -23.61 -73.56 11.01
N ILE A 3 -22.43 -73.86 10.48
CA ILE A 3 -21.17 -73.85 11.25
C ILE A 3 -20.81 -72.40 11.61
N ASP A 4 -21.26 -71.46 10.78
CA ASP A 4 -20.99 -70.02 10.88
C ASP A 4 -21.58 -69.40 12.16
N SER A 5 -22.68 -69.92 12.70
CA SER A 5 -23.31 -69.42 13.94
C SER A 5 -22.50 -69.71 15.21
N PHE A 6 -21.55 -70.65 15.15
CA PHE A 6 -20.69 -71.01 16.28
C PHE A 6 -19.30 -70.35 16.22
N VAL A 7 -18.99 -69.60 15.15
CA VAL A 7 -17.71 -68.92 14.99
C VAL A 7 -17.84 -67.48 15.48
N GLN A 8 -16.84 -67.00 16.22
CA GLN A 8 -16.78 -65.60 16.66
C GLN A 8 -16.81 -64.65 15.45
N GLU A 9 -17.62 -63.59 15.53
CA GLU A 9 -17.79 -62.59 14.46
C GLU A 9 -16.45 -62.00 13.99
N GLU A 10 -15.54 -61.68 14.91
CA GLU A 10 -14.20 -61.18 14.59
C GLU A 10 -13.41 -62.13 13.66
N ARG A 11 -13.55 -63.44 13.84
CA ARG A 11 -12.86 -64.43 13.00
C ARG A 11 -13.51 -64.53 11.63
N LEU A 12 -14.83 -64.40 11.57
CA LEU A 12 -15.57 -64.34 10.32
C LEU A 12 -15.21 -63.06 9.54
N CYS A 13 -15.01 -61.92 10.21
CA CYS A 13 -14.47 -60.69 9.60
C CYS A 13 -13.09 -60.92 8.96
N ILE A 14 -12.18 -61.62 9.65
CA ILE A 14 -10.85 -61.93 9.12
C ILE A 14 -10.94 -62.85 7.89
N PHE A 15 -11.81 -63.87 7.94
CA PHE A 15 -12.01 -64.75 6.78
C PHE A 15 -12.62 -64.00 5.59
N ALA A 16 -13.59 -63.12 5.83
CA ALA A 16 -14.18 -62.27 4.79
C ALA A 16 -13.14 -61.33 4.16
N LEU A 17 -12.28 -60.71 4.98
CA LEU A 17 -11.17 -59.86 4.55
C LEU A 17 -10.18 -60.62 3.66
N LEU A 18 -9.75 -61.82 4.09
CA LEU A 18 -8.84 -62.68 3.32
C LEU A 18 -9.46 -63.18 2.01
N ALA A 19 -10.78 -63.35 1.98
CA ALA A 19 -11.52 -63.71 0.78
C ALA A 19 -11.72 -62.54 -0.19
N GLY A 20 -11.33 -61.31 0.19
CA GLY A 20 -11.53 -60.11 -0.62
C GLY A 20 -13.00 -59.72 -0.77
N LYS A 21 -13.85 -60.08 0.21
CA LYS A 21 -15.28 -59.72 0.24
C LYS A 21 -15.54 -58.73 1.38
N PRO A 22 -16.02 -57.51 1.10
CA PRO A 22 -16.20 -56.47 2.11
C PRO A 22 -17.43 -56.69 3.00
N VAL A 23 -18.47 -57.31 2.42
CA VAL A 23 -19.71 -57.66 3.11
C VAL A 23 -19.93 -59.15 2.92
N TRP A 24 -20.18 -59.86 4.03
CA TRP A 24 -20.49 -61.28 4.01
C TRP A 24 -21.79 -61.56 4.77
N GLN A 25 -22.76 -62.15 4.07
CA GLN A 25 -24.03 -62.56 4.66
C GLN A 25 -23.83 -63.93 5.33
N SER A 26 -23.78 -63.94 6.66
CA SER A 26 -23.87 -65.16 7.47
C SER A 26 -25.33 -65.56 7.66
N SER A 27 -25.57 -66.74 8.25
CA SER A 27 -26.91 -67.26 8.53
C SER A 27 -27.67 -66.42 9.58
N ASP A 28 -26.94 -65.78 10.51
CA ASP A 28 -27.51 -65.01 11.62
C ASP A 28 -27.29 -63.48 11.53
N SER A 29 -26.27 -63.01 10.80
CA SER A 29 -25.93 -61.58 10.71
C SER A 29 -25.22 -61.21 9.41
N CYS A 30 -25.32 -59.93 9.02
CA CYS A 30 -24.55 -59.35 7.93
C CYS A 30 -23.24 -58.81 8.51
N ILE A 31 -22.12 -59.45 8.17
CA ILE A 31 -20.80 -59.03 8.66
C ILE A 31 -20.24 -58.00 7.68
N ASN A 32 -20.11 -56.77 8.17
CA ASN A 32 -19.48 -55.67 7.47
C ASN A 32 -18.07 -55.44 8.03
N VAL A 33 -17.05 -55.61 7.21
CA VAL A 33 -15.65 -55.43 7.62
C VAL A 33 -15.31 -53.94 7.87
N CYS A 34 -16.15 -53.02 7.38
CA CYS A 34 -15.92 -51.57 7.42
C CYS A 34 -16.75 -50.82 8.47
N SER A 35 -17.61 -51.49 9.25
CA SER A 35 -18.62 -50.83 10.11
C SER A 35 -18.09 -50.01 11.28
N GLU A 36 -16.83 -50.21 11.68
CA GLU A 36 -16.20 -49.49 12.82
C GLU A 36 -14.91 -48.77 12.41
N LEU A 37 -14.69 -48.60 11.10
CA LEU A 37 -13.46 -48.07 10.56
C LEU A 37 -13.64 -46.64 10.05
N ASP A 38 -12.72 -45.76 10.42
CA ASP A 38 -12.59 -44.43 9.80
C ASP A 38 -12.49 -44.57 8.28
N TRP A 39 -12.92 -43.55 7.54
CA TRP A 39 -12.93 -43.58 6.07
C TRP A 39 -11.54 -43.90 5.47
N LYS A 40 -10.47 -43.44 6.13
CA LYS A 40 -9.07 -43.71 5.75
C LYS A 40 -8.72 -45.19 5.89
N ARG A 41 -9.21 -45.85 6.94
CA ARG A 41 -9.02 -47.28 7.18
C ARG A 41 -9.89 -48.10 6.22
N CYS A 42 -11.11 -47.67 5.95
CA CYS A 42 -11.97 -48.27 4.92
C CYS A 42 -11.28 -48.25 3.55
N LEU A 43 -10.72 -47.11 3.14
CA LEU A 43 -9.96 -47.02 1.88
C LEU A 43 -8.74 -47.95 1.88
N ALA A 44 -8.02 -48.05 2.99
CA ALA A 44 -6.88 -48.95 3.12
C ALA A 44 -7.28 -50.43 2.95
N VAL A 45 -8.43 -50.85 3.51
CA VAL A 45 -8.98 -52.19 3.30
C VAL A 45 -9.24 -52.46 1.82
N HIS A 46 -9.80 -51.49 1.10
CA HIS A 46 -10.05 -51.60 -0.33
C HIS A 46 -8.76 -51.70 -1.15
N LEU A 47 -7.73 -50.95 -0.76
CA LEU A 47 -6.43 -50.95 -1.42
C LEU A 47 -5.63 -52.23 -1.18
N TRP A 48 -5.62 -52.75 0.06
CA TRP A 48 -4.75 -53.86 0.46
C TRP A 48 -5.37 -55.24 0.24
N TYR A 49 -6.68 -55.38 0.43
CA TYR A 49 -7.33 -56.70 0.46
C TYR A 49 -8.38 -56.92 -0.63
N MET A 50 -9.05 -55.85 -1.09
CA MET A 50 -10.14 -55.98 -2.07
C MET A 50 -9.69 -55.82 -3.54
N LEU A 51 -8.43 -55.46 -3.75
CA LEU A 51 -7.85 -55.25 -5.06
C LEU A 51 -6.55 -56.04 -5.23
N PRO A 52 -6.22 -56.47 -6.46
CA PRO A 52 -4.94 -57.09 -6.73
C PRO A 52 -3.81 -56.08 -6.48
N PRO A 53 -2.59 -56.54 -6.17
CA PRO A 53 -1.44 -55.67 -5.87
C PRO A 53 -1.00 -54.80 -7.07
N THR A 54 -1.49 -55.09 -8.27
CA THR A 54 -1.24 -54.29 -9.49
C THR A 54 -2.26 -53.18 -9.71
N ALA A 55 -3.31 -53.07 -8.87
CA ALA A 55 -4.33 -52.05 -9.01
C ALA A 55 -3.80 -50.65 -8.69
N SER A 56 -4.29 -49.65 -9.40
CA SER A 56 -3.96 -48.25 -9.13
C SER A 56 -4.74 -47.70 -7.93
N ILE A 57 -4.23 -46.61 -7.34
CA ILE A 57 -4.93 -45.86 -6.29
C ILE A 57 -6.30 -45.37 -6.78
N ALA A 58 -6.41 -44.98 -8.06
CA ALA A 58 -7.67 -44.58 -8.68
C ALA A 58 -8.73 -45.70 -8.61
N ASN A 59 -8.34 -46.95 -8.87
CA ASN A 59 -9.26 -48.08 -8.79
C ASN A 59 -9.72 -48.35 -7.35
N ALA A 60 -8.83 -48.17 -6.36
CA ALA A 60 -9.17 -48.30 -4.95
C ALA A 60 -10.16 -47.24 -4.48
N LEU A 61 -9.97 -45.99 -4.94
CA LEU A 61 -10.91 -44.90 -4.67
C LEU A 61 -12.26 -45.13 -5.32
N CYS A 62 -12.32 -45.55 -6.59
CA CYS A 62 -13.60 -45.86 -7.24
C CYS A 62 -14.38 -46.93 -6.48
N LYS A 63 -13.73 -48.02 -6.06
CA LYS A 63 -14.38 -49.07 -5.26
C LYS A 63 -14.85 -48.57 -3.90
N TYR A 64 -14.06 -47.73 -3.25
CA TYR A 64 -14.46 -47.12 -1.97
C TYR A 64 -15.63 -46.13 -2.16
N GLU A 65 -15.66 -45.38 -3.26
CA GLU A 65 -16.79 -44.51 -3.62
C GLU A 65 -18.08 -45.29 -3.83
N GLU A 66 -18.01 -46.41 -4.55
CA GLU A 66 -19.12 -47.35 -4.69
C GLU A 66 -19.58 -47.89 -3.32
N ALA A 67 -18.64 -48.10 -2.39
CA ALA A 67 -18.91 -48.65 -1.05
C ALA A 67 -19.71 -47.69 -0.14
N PHE A 68 -19.42 -46.39 -0.17
CA PHE A 68 -20.13 -45.41 0.67
C PHE A 68 -21.33 -44.76 -0.02
N GLN A 69 -21.36 -44.68 -1.36
CA GLN A 69 -22.54 -44.16 -2.09
C GLN A 69 -23.65 -45.22 -2.16
N GLY A 70 -23.28 -46.50 -2.15
CA GLY A 70 -24.18 -47.62 -2.38
C GLY A 70 -24.35 -47.89 -3.87
N THR A 71 -24.52 -49.16 -4.23
CA THR A 71 -24.80 -49.58 -5.62
C THR A 71 -26.15 -50.29 -5.69
N SER A 72 -26.69 -50.53 -6.88
CA SER A 72 -27.97 -51.26 -7.03
C SER A 72 -27.98 -52.64 -6.37
N ASP A 73 -26.79 -53.21 -6.16
CA ASP A 73 -26.59 -54.59 -5.73
C ASP A 73 -26.23 -54.69 -4.23
N HIS A 74 -25.72 -53.61 -3.61
CA HIS A 74 -25.26 -53.59 -2.22
C HIS A 74 -25.62 -52.27 -1.50
N GLU A 75 -26.16 -52.40 -0.29
CA GLU A 75 -26.36 -51.30 0.65
C GLU A 75 -25.02 -50.64 1.03
N ARG A 76 -25.07 -49.37 1.46
CA ARG A 76 -23.88 -48.61 1.91
C ARG A 76 -23.23 -49.35 3.07
N TYR A 77 -21.96 -49.72 2.92
CA TYR A 77 -21.22 -50.47 3.93
C TYR A 77 -19.95 -49.76 4.42
N ALA A 78 -19.55 -48.66 3.80
CA ALA A 78 -18.44 -47.83 4.26
C ALA A 78 -18.95 -46.44 4.66
N CYS A 79 -18.27 -45.80 5.62
CA CYS A 79 -18.52 -44.41 6.00
C CYS A 79 -18.11 -43.45 4.88
N ALA A 80 -18.81 -42.31 4.76
CA ALA A 80 -18.45 -41.24 3.82
C ALA A 80 -17.16 -40.54 4.28
N PRO A 81 -16.34 -40.01 3.35
CA PRO A 81 -15.08 -39.34 3.70
C PRO A 81 -15.32 -37.92 4.22
N LEU A 82 -15.86 -37.81 5.43
CA LEU A 82 -16.16 -36.54 6.07
C LEU A 82 -14.89 -35.88 6.64
N PRO A 83 -14.84 -34.53 6.72
CA PRO A 83 -13.78 -33.81 7.43
C PRO A 83 -13.66 -34.25 8.90
N PRO A 84 -12.44 -34.22 9.49
CA PRO A 84 -12.20 -34.70 10.86
C PRO A 84 -13.07 -34.06 11.93
N TYR A 85 -13.44 -32.79 11.77
CA TYR A 85 -14.27 -32.06 12.74
C TYR A 85 -15.76 -32.47 12.68
N LEU A 86 -16.19 -33.13 11.60
CA LEU A 86 -17.54 -33.70 11.46
C LEU A 86 -17.58 -35.18 11.88
N ASP A 87 -16.45 -35.87 11.86
CA ASP A 87 -16.33 -37.28 12.27
C ASP A 87 -16.61 -37.43 13.79
N ASP A 88 -16.12 -36.51 14.61
CA ASP A 88 -16.28 -36.51 16.08
C ASP A 88 -17.68 -36.08 16.56
N SER A 89 -18.50 -35.46 15.71
CA SER A 89 -19.77 -34.86 16.15
C SER A 89 -20.96 -35.80 16.13
N GLY A 90 -20.78 -37.08 15.74
CA GLY A 90 -21.86 -38.07 15.68
C GLY A 90 -22.94 -37.77 14.63
N LEU A 91 -22.76 -36.71 13.83
CA LEU A 91 -23.68 -36.26 12.78
C LEU A 91 -23.59 -37.09 11.49
N GLY A 92 -22.65 -38.04 11.39
CA GLY A 92 -22.58 -38.98 10.27
C GLY A 92 -23.80 -39.92 10.13
N LEU A 93 -24.74 -39.88 11.07
CA LEU A 93 -26.01 -40.63 11.06
C LEU A 93 -27.24 -39.77 10.74
N LEU A 94 -27.09 -38.45 10.58
CA LEU A 94 -28.19 -37.51 10.33
C LEU A 94 -28.21 -37.04 8.85
N GLU A 95 -27.81 -37.92 7.93
CA GLU A 95 -27.51 -37.52 6.55
C GLU A 95 -28.69 -37.02 5.71
N ASP A 96 -29.96 -37.16 6.12
CA ASP A 96 -31.07 -36.81 5.22
C ASP A 96 -32.10 -35.78 5.74
N GLU A 97 -32.21 -35.48 7.04
CA GLU A 97 -33.34 -34.67 7.55
C GLU A 97 -32.99 -33.22 7.95
N GLU A 98 -31.82 -32.96 8.54
CA GLU A 98 -31.50 -31.61 9.05
C GLU A 98 -30.79 -30.70 8.03
N PHE A 99 -30.20 -31.27 6.96
CA PHE A 99 -29.57 -30.50 5.89
C PHE A 99 -30.56 -29.86 4.90
N GLU A 100 -31.85 -30.21 4.96
CA GLU A 100 -32.86 -29.63 4.06
C GLU A 100 -33.31 -28.22 4.46
N GLU A 101 -33.02 -27.73 5.68
CA GLU A 101 -33.43 -26.40 6.14
C GLU A 101 -32.49 -25.26 5.73
N MET A 102 -31.28 -25.55 5.27
CA MET A 102 -30.26 -24.56 4.92
C MET A 102 -30.05 -24.51 3.41
N GLY A 103 -30.89 -23.74 2.71
CA GLY A 103 -31.04 -23.67 1.24
C GLY A 103 -29.83 -23.24 0.38
N GLU A 104 -28.66 -23.85 0.56
CA GLU A 104 -27.50 -23.72 -0.33
C GLU A 104 -27.24 -25.05 -1.06
N SER A 105 -26.87 -24.94 -2.34
CA SER A 105 -26.85 -26.01 -3.33
C SER A 105 -26.14 -27.31 -2.87
N LYS A 106 -26.94 -28.38 -2.69
CA LYS A 106 -26.56 -29.78 -2.39
C LYS A 106 -25.24 -30.22 -3.04
N ARG A 107 -24.10 -30.06 -2.35
CA ARG A 107 -22.86 -30.78 -2.64
C ARG A 107 -22.31 -31.36 -1.34
N PRO A 108 -22.08 -32.67 -1.26
CA PRO A 108 -21.58 -33.29 -0.04
C PRO A 108 -20.17 -32.79 0.27
N LEU A 109 -19.95 -32.44 1.53
CA LEU A 109 -18.67 -31.93 2.03
C LEU A 109 -17.76 -33.10 2.36
N TYR A 110 -16.55 -33.13 1.81
CA TYR A 110 -15.58 -34.19 2.05
C TYR A 110 -14.24 -33.66 2.57
N ASP A 111 -13.46 -34.54 3.20
CA ASP A 111 -12.09 -34.24 3.68
C ASP A 111 -11.19 -33.82 2.50
N ILE A 112 -10.32 -32.83 2.71
CA ILE A 112 -9.27 -32.43 1.76
C ILE A 112 -8.45 -33.63 1.29
N CYS A 113 -8.12 -34.55 2.20
CA CYS A 113 -7.28 -35.71 1.88
C CYS A 113 -7.96 -36.56 0.80
N PHE A 114 -9.28 -36.71 0.88
CA PHE A 114 -10.07 -37.39 -0.13
C PHE A 114 -10.09 -36.61 -1.45
N HIS A 115 -10.27 -35.29 -1.40
CA HIS A 115 -10.18 -34.45 -2.59
C HIS A 115 -8.80 -34.49 -3.27
N LEU A 116 -7.70 -34.55 -2.50
CA LEU A 116 -6.34 -34.69 -3.03
C LEU A 116 -6.12 -36.06 -3.69
N LEU A 117 -6.66 -37.12 -3.10
CA LEU A 117 -6.65 -38.46 -3.68
C LEU A 117 -7.46 -38.52 -4.99
N LYS A 118 -8.60 -37.81 -5.05
CA LYS A 118 -9.36 -37.61 -6.29
C LYS A 118 -8.55 -36.83 -7.33
N LEU A 119 -7.87 -35.75 -6.95
CA LEU A 119 -7.03 -34.97 -7.85
C LEU A 119 -5.83 -35.76 -8.38
N TYR A 120 -5.26 -36.65 -7.57
CA TYR A 120 -4.19 -37.54 -7.99
C TYR A 120 -4.68 -38.55 -9.03
N SER A 121 -5.91 -39.04 -8.87
CA SER A 121 -6.52 -40.04 -9.75
C SER A 121 -7.06 -39.42 -11.05
N ASP A 122 -7.71 -38.26 -10.96
CA ASP A 122 -8.17 -37.45 -12.08
C ASP A 122 -7.59 -36.03 -11.97
N ARG A 123 -6.68 -35.71 -12.89
CA ARG A 123 -6.06 -34.38 -12.96
C ARG A 123 -7.04 -33.25 -13.30
N ARG A 124 -8.25 -33.57 -13.77
CA ARG A 124 -9.31 -32.60 -14.11
C ARG A 124 -10.29 -32.36 -12.97
N TYR A 125 -10.08 -33.02 -11.83
CA TYR A 125 -10.96 -32.88 -10.67
C TYR A 125 -11.03 -31.42 -10.20
N SER A 126 -12.22 -30.95 -9.85
CA SER A 126 -12.45 -29.52 -9.59
C SER A 126 -11.69 -29.00 -8.36
N LEU A 127 -10.72 -28.11 -8.58
CA LEU A 127 -9.98 -27.45 -7.48
C LEU A 127 -10.84 -26.57 -6.60
N GLN A 128 -11.95 -26.03 -7.13
CA GLN A 128 -12.84 -25.18 -6.34
C GLN A 128 -13.41 -25.92 -5.12
N GLN A 129 -13.76 -27.19 -5.27
CA GLN A 129 -14.26 -28.01 -4.16
C GLN A 129 -13.14 -28.32 -3.16
N LEU A 130 -11.96 -28.65 -3.68
CA LEU A 130 -10.79 -29.01 -2.87
C LEU A 130 -10.28 -27.85 -2.01
N LEU A 131 -10.40 -26.61 -2.50
CA LEU A 131 -9.88 -25.40 -1.85
C LEU A 131 -10.93 -24.69 -0.98
N ASP A 132 -12.12 -25.26 -0.81
CA ASP A 132 -13.12 -24.72 0.11
C ASP A 132 -12.64 -24.88 1.57
N PRO A 133 -12.59 -23.80 2.38
CA PRO A 133 -12.22 -23.86 3.79
C PRO A 133 -12.95 -24.95 4.59
N CYS A 134 -14.21 -25.22 4.24
CA CYS A 134 -15.03 -26.21 4.94
C CYS A 134 -14.48 -27.63 4.83
N THR A 135 -13.61 -27.92 3.86
CA THR A 135 -12.99 -29.26 3.74
C THR A 135 -11.99 -29.55 4.87
N VAL A 136 -11.50 -28.50 5.54
CA VAL A 136 -10.44 -28.57 6.58
C VAL A 136 -11.00 -28.32 7.96
N THR A 137 -11.76 -27.22 8.08
CA THR A 137 -12.09 -26.57 9.34
C THR A 137 -13.58 -26.25 9.37
N ALA A 138 -14.17 -26.26 10.56
CA ALA A 138 -15.54 -25.78 10.76
C ALA A 138 -15.68 -24.28 10.43
N ASP A 139 -14.59 -23.53 10.54
CA ASP A 139 -14.55 -22.09 10.28
C ASP A 139 -14.55 -21.80 8.77
N ARG A 140 -15.69 -21.31 8.25
CA ARG A 140 -15.87 -20.95 6.83
C ARG A 140 -14.98 -19.80 6.34
N LEU A 141 -14.32 -19.11 7.27
CA LEU A 141 -13.46 -17.95 7.01
C LEU A 141 -11.97 -18.29 7.11
N ASP A 142 -11.59 -19.53 7.45
CA ASP A 142 -10.19 -19.90 7.55
C ASP A 142 -9.61 -20.31 6.19
N TYR A 143 -9.07 -19.34 5.45
CA TYR A 143 -8.49 -19.56 4.13
C TYR A 143 -7.00 -19.91 4.15
N ARG A 144 -6.40 -20.09 5.33
CA ARG A 144 -4.97 -20.33 5.51
C ARG A 144 -4.49 -21.54 4.72
N LEU A 145 -5.07 -22.71 5.01
CA LEU A 145 -4.63 -23.96 4.37
C LEU A 145 -5.00 -23.97 2.88
N SER A 146 -6.20 -23.51 2.53
CA SER A 146 -6.63 -23.39 1.13
C SER A 146 -5.68 -22.55 0.29
N TRP A 147 -5.21 -21.41 0.81
CA TRP A 147 -4.28 -20.55 0.09
C TRP A 147 -2.91 -21.20 -0.08
N HIS A 148 -2.34 -21.78 0.99
CA HIS A 148 -1.05 -22.46 0.91
C HIS A 148 -1.11 -23.69 -0.01
N LEU A 149 -2.20 -24.45 0.02
CA LEU A 149 -2.41 -25.60 -0.85
C LEU A 149 -2.50 -25.18 -2.31
N TRP A 150 -3.22 -24.09 -2.61
CA TRP A 150 -3.27 -23.54 -3.96
C TRP A 150 -1.89 -23.20 -4.50
N ASN A 151 -1.02 -22.56 -3.73
CA ASN A 151 0.33 -22.23 -4.18
C ASN A 151 1.18 -23.47 -4.50
N VAL A 152 1.05 -24.53 -3.71
CA VAL A 152 1.73 -25.81 -3.98
C VAL A 152 1.17 -26.44 -5.26
N LEU A 153 -0.15 -26.46 -5.43
CA LEU A 153 -0.80 -27.00 -6.63
C LEU A 153 -0.41 -26.20 -7.90
N GLN A 154 -0.30 -24.88 -7.78
CA GLN A 154 0.17 -24.02 -8.86
C GLN A 154 1.62 -24.34 -9.24
N ALA A 155 2.50 -24.58 -8.25
CA ALA A 155 3.88 -25.01 -8.49
C ALA A 155 3.97 -26.40 -9.16
N LEU A 156 2.99 -27.26 -8.92
CA LEU A 156 2.83 -28.55 -9.60
C LEU A 156 2.17 -28.45 -10.99
N ASN A 157 1.97 -27.24 -11.51
CA ASN A 157 1.36 -26.91 -12.80
C ASN A 157 -0.14 -27.20 -12.93
N TYR A 158 -0.90 -27.16 -11.83
CA TYR A 158 -2.36 -27.15 -11.90
C TYR A 158 -2.87 -25.72 -12.16
N SER A 159 -3.51 -25.51 -13.32
CA SER A 159 -3.91 -24.17 -13.79
C SER A 159 -5.41 -23.98 -13.99
N HIS A 160 -6.23 -24.95 -13.59
CA HIS A 160 -7.65 -25.00 -13.94
C HIS A 160 -8.58 -24.36 -12.88
N LEU A 161 -8.01 -23.60 -11.94
CA LEU A 161 -8.78 -22.74 -11.03
C LEU A 161 -9.09 -21.41 -11.72
N SER A 162 -10.35 -20.98 -11.68
CA SER A 162 -10.76 -19.71 -12.28
C SER A 162 -10.06 -18.50 -11.63
N GLU A 163 -9.82 -17.45 -12.39
CA GLU A 163 -9.22 -16.21 -11.87
C GLU A 163 -10.07 -15.57 -10.75
N GLN A 164 -11.39 -15.75 -10.80
CA GLN A 164 -12.31 -15.25 -9.78
C GLN A 164 -12.11 -15.99 -8.45
N CYS A 165 -12.01 -17.32 -8.48
CA CYS A 165 -11.75 -18.12 -7.29
C CYS A 165 -10.34 -17.84 -6.73
N GLN A 166 -9.34 -17.69 -7.60
CA GLN A 166 -8.00 -17.25 -7.17
C GLN A 166 -8.07 -15.91 -6.44
N GLY A 167 -8.73 -14.91 -7.05
CA GLY A 167 -8.92 -13.60 -6.46
C GLY A 167 -9.61 -13.66 -5.09
N LEU A 168 -10.63 -14.51 -4.95
CA LEU A 168 -11.30 -14.74 -3.66
C LEU A 168 -10.33 -15.32 -2.62
N LEU A 169 -9.55 -16.35 -2.97
CA LEU A 169 -8.57 -16.94 -2.04
C LEU A 169 -7.54 -15.91 -1.57
N HIS A 170 -6.97 -15.12 -2.49
CA HIS A 170 -6.02 -14.06 -2.15
C HIS A 170 -6.65 -12.99 -1.27
N ALA A 171 -7.84 -12.50 -1.62
CA ALA A 171 -8.52 -11.45 -0.88
C ALA A 171 -8.97 -11.91 0.52
N SER A 172 -9.57 -13.09 0.62
CA SER A 172 -10.06 -13.64 1.90
C SER A 172 -8.91 -13.91 2.86
N TYR A 173 -7.80 -14.51 2.38
CA TYR A 173 -6.65 -14.75 3.27
C TYR A 173 -5.93 -13.45 3.64
N ALA A 174 -5.82 -12.49 2.72
CA ALA A 174 -5.27 -11.17 3.03
C ALA A 174 -6.11 -10.45 4.09
N ALA A 175 -7.45 -10.50 3.99
CA ALA A 175 -8.35 -9.92 5.00
C ALA A 175 -8.23 -10.61 6.37
N GLN A 176 -8.03 -11.93 6.39
CA GLN A 176 -7.78 -12.67 7.64
C GLN A 176 -6.49 -12.18 8.31
N LEU A 177 -5.40 -12.03 7.55
CA LEU A 177 -4.12 -11.50 8.05
C LEU A 177 -4.22 -10.05 8.51
N GLU A 178 -4.97 -9.23 7.77
CA GLU A 178 -5.27 -7.84 8.15
C GLU A 178 -6.00 -7.79 9.49
N SER A 179 -7.05 -8.60 9.68
CA SER A 179 -7.80 -8.66 10.94
C SER A 179 -6.96 -9.11 12.13
N ALA A 180 -5.90 -9.91 11.89
CA ALA A 180 -4.94 -10.34 12.89
C ALA A 180 -3.85 -9.28 13.18
N GLY A 181 -3.86 -8.13 12.48
CA GLY A 181 -2.87 -7.07 12.60
C GLY A 181 -1.57 -7.27 11.80
N LEU A 182 -1.51 -8.33 10.99
CA LEU A 182 -0.34 -8.71 10.17
C LEU A 182 -0.51 -8.23 8.72
N TRP A 183 -0.74 -6.91 8.56
CA TRP A 183 -1.03 -6.31 7.25
C TRP A 183 0.16 -6.41 6.27
N GLU A 184 1.40 -6.46 6.75
CA GLU A 184 2.59 -6.67 5.92
C GLU A 184 2.57 -8.05 5.25
N MET A 185 2.03 -9.07 5.93
CA MET A 185 1.83 -10.41 5.37
C MET A 185 0.61 -10.45 4.45
N ALA A 186 -0.41 -9.64 4.70
CA ALA A 186 -1.53 -9.46 3.77
C ALA A 186 -1.02 -8.92 2.41
N ILE A 187 -0.10 -7.95 2.42
CA ILE A 187 0.54 -7.46 1.19
C ILE A 187 1.28 -8.59 0.45
N PHE A 188 2.03 -9.44 1.18
CA PHE A 188 2.67 -10.61 0.59
C PHE A 188 1.66 -11.52 -0.12
N VAL A 189 0.51 -11.81 0.49
CA VAL A 189 -0.54 -12.62 -0.12
C VAL A 189 -1.11 -11.95 -1.38
N LEU A 190 -1.37 -10.64 -1.33
CA LEU A 190 -1.89 -9.86 -2.46
C LEU A 190 -0.92 -9.76 -3.64
N LEU A 191 0.39 -9.84 -3.40
CA LEU A 191 1.40 -9.87 -4.47
C LEU A 191 1.31 -11.11 -5.36
N HIS A 192 0.64 -12.18 -4.90
CA HIS A 192 0.42 -13.40 -5.70
C HIS A 192 -0.75 -13.27 -6.69
N ILE A 193 -1.49 -12.16 -6.67
CA ILE A 193 -2.56 -11.90 -7.66
C ILE A 193 -1.94 -11.85 -9.06
N PRO A 194 -2.45 -12.63 -10.03
CA PRO A 194 -1.89 -12.70 -11.38
C PRO A 194 -2.08 -11.40 -12.17
N ASP A 195 -3.27 -10.78 -12.07
CA ASP A 195 -3.56 -9.52 -12.75
C ASP A 195 -2.78 -8.36 -12.13
N THR A 196 -1.96 -7.73 -12.94
CA THR A 196 -1.07 -6.63 -12.52
C THR A 196 -1.86 -5.43 -12.04
N SER A 197 -2.99 -5.10 -12.68
CA SER A 197 -3.79 -3.92 -12.32
C SER A 197 -4.49 -4.10 -10.98
N ARG A 198 -5.09 -5.28 -10.74
CA ARG A 198 -5.69 -5.63 -9.45
C ARG A 198 -4.65 -5.74 -8.35
N ARG A 199 -3.50 -6.34 -8.63
CA ARG A 199 -2.38 -6.46 -7.68
C ARG A 199 -1.90 -5.09 -7.22
N GLU A 200 -1.60 -4.19 -8.16
CA GLU A 200 -1.17 -2.82 -7.86
C GLU A 200 -2.20 -2.08 -7.01
N ARG A 201 -3.49 -2.18 -7.38
CA ARG A 201 -4.57 -1.54 -6.62
C ARG A 201 -4.68 -2.08 -5.20
N ALA A 202 -4.75 -3.39 -5.03
CA ALA A 202 -4.92 -4.02 -3.73
C ALA A 202 -3.75 -3.71 -2.78
N VAL A 203 -2.51 -3.76 -3.29
CA VAL A 203 -1.32 -3.41 -2.50
C VAL A 203 -1.34 -1.94 -2.09
N ARG A 204 -1.67 -1.02 -3.01
CA ARG A 204 -1.78 0.41 -2.68
C ARG A 204 -2.89 0.70 -1.69
N GLU A 205 -4.03 0.03 -1.79
CA GLU A 205 -5.14 0.19 -0.86
C GLU A 205 -4.74 -0.24 0.56
N MET A 206 -4.07 -1.40 0.69
CA MET A 206 -3.53 -1.85 1.99
C MET A 206 -2.51 -0.88 2.58
N LEU A 207 -1.57 -0.38 1.77
CA LEU A 207 -0.60 0.63 2.21
C LEU A 207 -1.30 1.93 2.66
N ASN A 208 -2.28 2.41 1.90
CA ASN A 208 -3.04 3.62 2.22
C ASN A 208 -3.84 3.52 3.53
N LEU A 209 -4.20 2.31 3.95
CA LEU A 209 -4.95 2.08 5.18
C LEU A 209 -4.03 1.97 6.40
N HIS A 210 -2.91 1.27 6.27
CA HIS A 210 -2.08 0.84 7.41
C HIS A 210 -0.75 1.61 7.58
N CYS A 211 -0.27 2.35 6.57
CA CYS A 211 0.93 3.17 6.75
C CYS A 211 0.66 4.32 7.72
N SER A 212 1.26 4.24 8.91
CA SER A 212 1.25 5.31 9.91
C SER A 212 2.19 6.45 9.53
N LEU A 213 1.92 7.64 10.07
CA LEU A 213 2.85 8.78 10.00
C LEU A 213 3.88 8.76 11.11
N GLU A 214 3.57 8.11 12.22
CA GLU A 214 4.50 7.92 13.33
C GLU A 214 5.49 6.82 12.94
N GLU A 215 6.78 7.19 12.96
CA GLU A 215 7.90 6.27 12.76
C GLU A 215 8.17 5.56 14.10
N THR A 216 7.37 4.54 14.40
CA THR A 216 7.66 3.58 15.48
C THR A 216 8.68 2.55 14.98
N GLU A 217 9.43 1.92 15.89
CA GLU A 217 10.38 0.84 15.53
C GLU A 217 9.68 -0.27 14.73
N ASP A 218 8.49 -0.70 15.19
CA ASP A 218 7.65 -1.67 14.48
C ASP A 218 7.29 -1.24 13.06
N SER A 219 6.96 0.04 12.85
CA SER A 219 6.61 0.56 11.52
C SER A 219 7.82 0.57 10.57
N ALA A 220 9.00 0.88 11.11
CA ALA A 220 10.25 0.90 10.34
C ALA A 220 10.66 -0.52 9.94
N GLU A 221 10.54 -1.50 10.84
CA GLU A 221 10.79 -2.92 10.53
C GLU A 221 9.85 -3.43 9.43
N LYS A 222 8.56 -3.10 9.50
CA LYS A 222 7.58 -3.47 8.48
C LYS A 222 7.88 -2.81 7.12
N GLU A 223 8.28 -1.54 7.11
CA GLU A 223 8.68 -0.83 5.88
C GLU A 223 9.96 -1.40 5.26
N GLN A 224 10.92 -1.79 6.10
CA GLN A 224 12.14 -2.46 5.66
C GLN A 224 11.82 -3.82 5.05
N PHE A 225 10.95 -4.61 5.69
CA PHE A 225 10.47 -5.87 5.13
C PHE A 225 9.81 -5.68 3.76
N LEU A 226 8.92 -4.70 3.62
CA LEU A 226 8.25 -4.40 2.35
C LEU A 226 9.22 -3.99 1.23
N THR A 227 10.23 -3.20 1.57
CA THR A 227 11.17 -2.66 0.58
C THR A 227 12.26 -3.66 0.21
N GLU A 228 12.84 -4.34 1.19
CA GLU A 228 14.00 -5.22 1.00
C GLU A 228 13.60 -6.65 0.59
N ARG A 229 12.55 -7.21 1.20
CA ARG A 229 12.13 -8.60 0.94
C ARG A 229 11.07 -8.69 -0.15
N LEU A 230 10.06 -7.83 -0.08
CA LEU A 230 8.93 -7.85 -1.02
C LEU A 230 9.15 -6.97 -2.25
N HIS A 231 10.21 -6.15 -2.24
CA HIS A 231 10.56 -5.24 -3.33
C HIS A 231 9.42 -4.28 -3.73
N VAL A 232 8.60 -3.88 -2.75
CA VAL A 232 7.56 -2.87 -2.96
C VAL A 232 8.22 -1.51 -3.21
N PRO A 233 7.79 -0.75 -4.24
CA PRO A 233 8.37 0.56 -4.50
C PRO A 233 8.19 1.52 -3.33
N VAL A 234 9.30 2.11 -2.85
CA VAL A 234 9.32 3.10 -1.75
C VAL A 234 8.41 4.30 -2.04
N GLN A 235 8.23 4.63 -3.32
CA GLN A 235 7.32 5.67 -3.78
C GLN A 235 5.87 5.42 -3.34
N TRP A 236 5.40 4.17 -3.29
CA TRP A 236 4.04 3.84 -2.89
C TRP A 236 3.84 3.99 -1.38
N ILE A 237 4.85 3.64 -0.59
CA ILE A 237 4.83 3.83 0.87
C ILE A 237 4.75 5.33 1.19
N HIS A 238 5.58 6.15 0.53
CA HIS A 238 5.52 7.59 0.71
C HIS A 238 4.23 8.22 0.15
N GLU A 239 3.66 7.69 -0.93
CA GLU A 239 2.35 8.14 -1.43
C GLU A 239 1.24 7.86 -0.40
N ALA A 240 1.25 6.69 0.23
CA ALA A 240 0.32 6.35 1.30
C ALA A 240 0.48 7.27 2.54
N LYS A 241 1.72 7.48 3.00
CA LYS A 241 2.01 8.43 4.08
C LYS A 241 1.56 9.86 3.74
N ALA A 242 1.75 10.31 2.51
CA ALA A 242 1.27 11.63 2.08
C ALA A 242 -0.27 11.75 2.19
N ILE A 243 -1.01 10.73 1.74
CA ILE A 243 -2.48 10.72 1.85
C ILE A 243 -2.92 10.75 3.32
N ARG A 244 -2.20 10.03 4.20
CA ARG A 244 -2.47 10.05 5.64
C ARG A 244 -2.23 11.43 6.26
N ALA A 245 -1.10 12.07 5.94
CA ALA A 245 -0.78 13.42 6.41
C ALA A 245 -1.83 14.45 5.97
N CYS A 246 -2.31 14.33 4.72
CA CYS A 246 -3.40 15.14 4.20
C CYS A 246 -4.67 15.02 5.04
N ARG A 247 -5.04 13.80 5.48
CA ARG A 247 -6.22 13.55 6.32
C ARG A 247 -6.06 14.10 7.74
N GLU A 248 -4.85 14.05 8.29
CA GLU A 248 -4.56 14.58 9.63
C GLU A 248 -4.36 16.10 9.63
N GLY A 249 -4.25 16.72 8.46
CA GLY A 249 -4.07 18.16 8.29
C GLY A 249 -2.63 18.63 8.45
N ASP A 250 -1.66 17.71 8.57
CA ASP A 250 -0.23 18.04 8.65
C ASP A 250 0.36 18.25 7.25
N LYS A 251 0.29 19.50 6.81
CA LYS A 251 0.77 19.94 5.49
C LYS A 251 2.28 19.81 5.33
N HIS A 252 3.04 19.87 6.44
CA HIS A 252 4.50 19.76 6.39
C HIS A 252 4.93 18.34 6.05
N ARG A 253 4.37 17.36 6.78
CA ARG A 253 4.64 15.94 6.52
C ARG A 253 4.08 15.51 5.17
N GLU A 254 2.92 16.04 4.77
CA GLU A 254 2.35 15.80 3.44
C GLU A 254 3.33 16.23 2.34
N ALA A 255 3.88 17.45 2.42
CA ALA A 255 4.86 17.95 1.45
C ALA A 255 6.12 17.08 1.39
N LEU A 256 6.65 16.67 2.54
CA LEU A 256 7.82 15.79 2.66
C LEU A 256 7.61 14.45 1.98
N HIS A 257 6.48 13.80 2.27
CA HIS A 257 6.18 12.49 1.69
C HIS A 257 5.82 12.58 0.21
N LEU A 258 5.13 13.64 -0.24
CA LEU A 258 4.90 13.88 -1.69
C LEU A 258 6.20 14.10 -2.46
N TYR A 259 7.16 14.81 -1.85
CA TYR A 259 8.50 14.99 -2.41
C TYR A 259 9.23 13.65 -2.55
N ARG A 260 9.23 12.82 -1.51
CA ARG A 260 9.87 11.48 -1.56
C ARG A 260 9.14 10.50 -2.49
N ALA A 261 7.83 10.62 -2.65
CA ALA A 261 7.02 9.83 -3.57
C ALA A 261 7.20 10.23 -5.06
N GLY A 262 7.90 11.33 -5.34
CA GLY A 262 8.12 11.84 -6.71
C GLY A 262 6.88 12.49 -7.33
N ARG A 263 5.90 12.91 -6.52
CA ARG A 263 4.69 13.61 -6.98
C ARG A 263 4.91 15.13 -7.00
N TRP A 264 5.83 15.58 -7.86
CA TRP A 264 6.35 16.97 -7.88
C TRP A 264 5.26 18.04 -8.05
N ASN A 265 4.31 17.85 -8.95
CA ASN A 265 3.22 18.81 -9.20
C ASN A 265 2.33 19.04 -7.97
N ARG A 266 1.98 17.97 -7.26
CA ARG A 266 1.16 18.07 -6.05
C ARG A 266 1.95 18.71 -4.91
N CYS A 267 3.21 18.29 -4.74
CA CYS A 267 4.14 18.88 -3.77
C CYS A 267 4.30 20.38 -4.00
N HIS A 268 4.58 20.81 -5.24
CA HIS A 268 4.73 22.22 -5.61
C HIS A 268 3.51 23.07 -5.27
N ARG A 269 2.30 22.63 -5.65
CA ARG A 269 1.06 23.36 -5.34
C ARG A 269 0.84 23.51 -3.84
N LEU A 270 1.07 22.43 -3.07
CA LEU A 270 0.93 22.45 -1.62
C LEU A 270 1.94 23.42 -0.98
N ILE A 271 3.20 23.37 -1.43
CA ILE A 271 4.25 24.26 -0.95
C ILE A 271 3.82 25.72 -1.16
N ILE A 272 3.39 26.09 -2.37
CA ILE A 272 3.03 27.48 -2.67
C ILE A 272 1.79 27.94 -1.90
N GLN A 273 0.75 27.10 -1.84
CA GLN A 273 -0.54 27.49 -1.25
C GLN A 273 -0.50 27.63 0.27
N HIS A 274 0.38 26.90 0.94
CA HIS A 274 0.33 26.78 2.39
C HIS A 274 1.68 26.91 3.09
N LEU A 275 2.73 26.31 2.53
CA LEU A 275 4.02 26.26 3.23
C LEU A 275 4.89 27.48 2.98
N ALA A 276 4.84 28.06 1.79
CA ALA A 276 5.69 29.18 1.39
C ALA A 276 5.38 30.42 2.22
N SER A 277 4.11 30.79 2.35
CA SER A 277 3.71 31.94 3.16
C SER A 277 4.03 31.75 4.65
N ASP A 278 3.73 30.57 5.22
CA ASP A 278 4.06 30.28 6.61
C ASP A 278 5.58 30.23 6.87
N ALA A 279 6.38 29.72 5.93
CA ALA A 279 7.84 29.67 6.06
C ALA A 279 8.49 31.07 5.99
N ILE A 280 7.97 31.95 5.13
CA ILE A 280 8.49 33.32 4.97
C ILE A 280 8.14 34.17 6.18
N ILE A 281 6.91 34.08 6.70
CA ILE A 281 6.48 34.80 7.89
C ILE A 281 7.28 34.37 9.13
N ASN A 282 7.56 33.07 9.26
CA ASN A 282 8.32 32.52 10.39
C ASN A 282 9.84 32.53 10.19
N GLU A 283 10.33 33.11 9.08
CA GLU A 283 11.74 33.16 8.70
C GLU A 283 12.48 31.81 8.56
N ASN A 284 11.75 30.71 8.38
CA ASN A 284 12.30 29.36 8.21
C ASN A 284 12.74 29.10 6.75
N HIS A 285 13.67 29.91 6.27
CA HIS A 285 14.15 29.91 4.89
C HIS A 285 14.96 28.64 4.53
N THR A 286 15.60 27.99 5.50
CA THR A 286 16.41 26.77 5.29
C THR A 286 15.54 25.57 4.91
N TYR A 287 14.44 25.37 5.63
CA TYR A 287 13.49 24.29 5.38
C TYR A 287 12.84 24.40 4.00
N LEU A 288 12.37 25.60 3.64
CA LEU A 288 11.77 25.84 2.32
C LEU A 288 12.78 25.62 1.18
N LEU A 289 14.04 25.98 1.42
CA LEU A 289 15.11 25.83 0.43
C LEU A 289 15.46 24.37 0.15
N GLU A 290 15.48 23.47 1.14
CA GLU A 290 15.71 22.04 0.90
C GLU A 290 14.69 21.45 -0.09
N PHE A 291 13.41 21.83 0.05
CA PHE A 291 12.37 21.45 -0.90
C PHE A 291 12.54 22.09 -2.27
N LEU A 292 12.78 23.40 -2.31
CA LEU A 292 12.86 24.15 -3.56
C LEU A 292 14.11 23.78 -4.37
N GLU A 293 15.28 23.59 -3.75
CA GLU A 293 16.49 23.09 -4.42
C GLU A 293 16.30 21.65 -4.92
N GLY A 294 15.63 20.81 -4.14
CA GLY A 294 15.26 19.46 -4.54
C GLY A 294 14.35 19.40 -5.77
N LEU A 295 13.46 20.39 -5.91
CA LEU A 295 12.54 20.56 -7.04
C LEU A 295 13.18 21.28 -8.24
N ALA A 296 14.19 22.11 -8.01
CA ALA A 296 14.90 22.89 -9.03
C ALA A 296 15.84 22.07 -9.92
N LYS A 297 16.06 20.78 -9.62
CA LYS A 297 16.87 19.90 -10.47
C LYS A 297 16.29 19.85 -11.89
N PRO A 298 17.13 19.84 -12.94
CA PRO A 298 16.70 20.06 -14.32
C PRO A 298 15.69 19.04 -14.84
N GLU A 299 15.75 17.81 -14.32
CA GLU A 299 14.83 16.73 -14.67
C GLU A 299 13.42 16.91 -14.09
N ARG A 300 13.26 17.77 -13.08
CA ARG A 300 12.05 17.88 -12.25
C ARG A 300 11.26 19.15 -12.53
N PHE A 301 11.91 20.30 -12.70
CA PHE A 301 11.20 21.56 -12.95
C PHE A 301 10.42 21.55 -14.29
N MET A 302 10.89 20.82 -15.31
CA MET A 302 10.20 20.66 -16.60
C MET A 302 8.84 19.95 -16.47
N LEU A 303 8.68 19.12 -15.44
CA LEU A 303 7.44 18.40 -15.15
C LEU A 303 6.49 19.23 -14.28
N ILE A 304 6.97 20.33 -13.69
CA ILE A 304 6.22 21.15 -12.75
C ILE A 304 5.51 22.26 -13.50
N GLN A 305 4.18 22.28 -13.40
CA GLN A 305 3.37 23.38 -13.93
C GLN A 305 3.64 24.66 -13.13
N ASP A 306 3.83 25.78 -13.83
CA ASP A 306 3.98 27.14 -13.27
C ASP A 306 5.18 27.33 -12.32
N TRP A 307 6.24 26.53 -12.50
CA TRP A 307 7.47 26.65 -11.70
C TRP A 307 8.10 28.04 -11.82
N ASP A 308 8.25 28.56 -13.05
CA ASP A 308 8.91 29.84 -13.30
C ASP A 308 8.17 31.05 -12.69
N THR A 309 6.85 30.95 -12.61
CA THR A 309 5.94 32.00 -12.13
C THR A 309 5.85 32.07 -10.61
N SER A 310 6.05 30.96 -9.90
CA SER A 310 5.79 30.90 -8.46
C SER A 310 6.93 30.26 -7.68
N GLY A 311 7.22 28.97 -7.89
CA GLY A 311 8.28 28.24 -7.18
C GLY A 311 9.67 28.87 -7.33
N ARG A 312 10.02 29.30 -8.54
CA ARG A 312 11.30 29.96 -8.84
C ARG A 312 11.42 31.32 -8.17
N VAL A 313 10.33 32.07 -8.00
CA VAL A 313 10.36 33.39 -7.34
C VAL A 313 10.75 33.24 -5.87
N PHE A 314 10.18 32.24 -5.19
CA PHE A 314 10.55 31.93 -3.80
C PHE A 314 11.99 31.44 -3.67
N LEU A 315 12.45 30.62 -4.62
CA LEU A 315 13.82 30.09 -4.63
C LEU A 315 14.84 31.22 -4.83
N ASP A 316 14.60 32.07 -5.83
CA ASP A 316 15.45 33.23 -6.14
C ASP A 316 15.48 34.22 -4.97
N TYR A 317 14.34 34.44 -4.30
CA TYR A 317 14.26 35.27 -3.09
C TYR A 317 15.16 34.73 -1.95
N ILE A 318 15.11 33.43 -1.67
CA ILE A 318 15.95 32.83 -0.62
C ILE A 318 17.44 32.91 -1.00
N HIS A 319 17.76 32.73 -2.29
CA HIS A 319 19.14 32.87 -2.78
C HIS A 319 19.65 34.30 -2.62
N VAL A 320 18.82 35.31 -2.91
CA VAL A 320 19.16 36.73 -2.69
C VAL A 320 19.39 37.05 -1.22
N ILE A 321 18.61 36.47 -0.30
CA ILE A 321 18.85 36.64 1.14
C ILE A 321 20.18 36.02 1.54
N ARG A 322 20.48 34.79 1.11
CA ARG A 322 21.72 34.08 1.46
C ARG A 322 22.96 34.76 0.91
N THR A 323 22.91 35.20 -0.34
CA THR A 323 24.01 35.92 -1.00
C THR A 323 24.26 37.27 -0.34
N LEU A 324 23.23 38.00 0.08
CA LEU A 324 23.42 39.22 0.87
C LEU A 324 24.08 38.96 2.23
N GLN A 325 23.67 37.90 2.94
CA GLN A 325 24.33 37.49 4.19
C GLN A 325 25.80 37.12 3.97
N ALA A 326 26.11 36.41 2.88
CA ALA A 326 27.48 36.06 2.52
C ALA A 326 28.33 37.31 2.22
N ILE A 327 27.77 38.28 1.49
CA ILE A 327 28.47 39.51 1.13
C ILE A 327 28.72 40.42 2.33
N GLN A 328 27.82 40.45 3.32
CA GLN A 328 28.08 41.16 4.57
C GLN A 328 29.27 40.58 5.36
N GLN A 329 29.65 39.33 5.10
CA GLN A 329 30.79 38.65 5.72
C GLN A 329 32.06 38.70 4.85
N LEU A 330 31.97 39.09 3.58
CA LEU A 330 33.06 39.11 2.61
C LEU A 330 33.50 40.55 2.30
N GLU A 331 34.77 40.87 2.57
CA GLU A 331 35.37 42.15 2.19
C GLU A 331 35.68 42.19 0.68
N GLY A 332 34.84 42.87 -0.10
CA GLY A 332 35.11 43.27 -1.49
C GLY A 332 34.27 42.55 -2.57
N PRO A 333 33.00 42.93 -2.79
CA PRO A 333 32.04 42.10 -3.53
C PRO A 333 31.58 42.71 -4.86
N GLY A 334 32.40 43.51 -5.57
CA GLY A 334 31.94 44.32 -6.72
C GLY A 334 31.14 43.55 -7.79
N TYR A 335 31.66 42.41 -8.27
CA TYR A 335 31.00 41.58 -9.27
C TYR A 335 29.75 40.86 -8.73
N GLU A 336 29.79 40.40 -7.48
CA GLU A 336 28.64 39.73 -6.84
C GLU A 336 27.51 40.73 -6.54
N LEU A 337 27.85 41.99 -6.26
CA LEU A 337 26.92 43.11 -6.07
C LEU A 337 26.17 43.47 -7.35
N GLU A 338 26.85 43.52 -8.49
CA GLU A 338 26.21 43.78 -9.79
C GLU A 338 25.26 42.65 -10.18
N ARG A 339 25.69 41.40 -9.98
CA ARG A 339 24.84 40.23 -10.21
C ARG A 339 23.61 40.24 -9.31
N LEU A 340 23.78 40.48 -8.01
CA LEU A 340 22.67 40.64 -7.07
C LEU A 340 21.73 41.78 -7.46
N HIS A 341 22.26 42.90 -7.93
CA HIS A 341 21.43 44.01 -8.39
C HIS A 341 20.52 43.58 -9.55
N THR A 342 21.03 42.80 -10.52
CA THR A 342 20.19 42.27 -11.61
C THR A 342 19.15 41.26 -11.12
N GLU A 343 19.52 40.38 -10.18
CA GLU A 343 18.63 39.36 -9.61
C GLU A 343 17.51 39.99 -8.77
N VAL A 344 17.85 40.95 -7.90
CA VAL A 344 16.90 41.75 -7.08
C VAL A 344 15.95 42.54 -7.97
N THR A 345 16.46 43.16 -9.03
CA THR A 345 15.63 43.93 -9.97
C THR A 345 14.63 43.05 -10.73
N SER A 346 15.07 41.86 -11.16
CA SER A 346 14.19 40.85 -11.75
C SER A 346 13.14 40.36 -10.76
N LEU A 347 13.53 40.10 -9.51
CA LEU A 347 12.63 39.69 -8.43
C LEU A 347 11.54 40.72 -8.16
N CYS A 348 11.87 42.02 -8.12
CA CYS A 348 10.86 43.08 -7.94
C CYS A 348 9.71 42.97 -8.95
N SER A 349 10.02 42.70 -10.23
CA SER A 349 9.01 42.54 -11.28
C SER A 349 8.21 41.24 -11.19
N ARG A 350 8.78 40.19 -10.59
CA ARG A 350 8.17 38.87 -10.50
C ARG A 350 7.35 38.68 -9.23
N ILE A 351 7.70 39.37 -8.14
CA ILE A 351 6.92 39.37 -6.89
C ILE A 351 5.52 39.96 -7.12
N GLU A 352 5.38 40.94 -8.01
CA GLU A 352 4.08 41.50 -8.41
C GLU A 352 3.16 40.47 -9.08
N LEU A 353 3.74 39.51 -9.80
CA LEU A 353 3.00 38.51 -10.58
C LEU A 353 2.55 37.28 -9.75
N ILE A 354 2.90 37.22 -8.46
CA ILE A 354 2.49 36.13 -7.59
C ILE A 354 0.98 36.22 -7.33
N GLN A 355 0.26 35.13 -7.58
CA GLN A 355 -1.15 35.04 -7.22
C GLN A 355 -1.30 34.85 -5.70
N CYS A 356 -1.93 35.81 -5.03
CA CYS A 356 -2.13 35.80 -3.57
C CYS A 356 -3.61 35.61 -3.21
N PRO A 357 -4.12 34.36 -3.17
CA PRO A 357 -5.51 34.10 -2.84
C PRO A 357 -5.81 34.32 -1.35
N THR A 358 -4.87 34.02 -0.45
CA THR A 358 -5.10 34.15 1.00
C THR A 358 -4.51 35.43 1.60
N ALA A 359 -5.02 35.84 2.76
CA ALA A 359 -4.48 36.99 3.50
C ALA A 359 -3.03 36.75 3.96
N LYS A 360 -2.68 35.50 4.29
CA LYS A 360 -1.31 35.10 4.62
C LYS A 360 -0.37 35.24 3.43
N ASP A 361 -0.83 34.90 2.22
CA ASP A 361 -0.01 35.03 1.01
C ASP A 361 0.24 36.52 0.68
N ARG A 362 -0.74 37.39 0.91
CA ARG A 362 -0.55 38.84 0.78
C ARG A 362 0.44 39.39 1.82
N LEU A 363 0.37 38.90 3.06
CA LEU A 363 1.32 39.26 4.09
C LEU A 363 2.74 38.82 3.70
N ALA A 364 2.90 37.56 3.26
CA ALA A 364 4.18 37.05 2.81
C ALA A 364 4.72 37.83 1.60
N GLN A 365 3.87 38.15 0.62
CA GLN A 365 4.24 38.99 -0.52
C GLN A 365 4.69 40.39 -0.08
N SER A 366 4.01 41.00 0.89
CA SER A 366 4.39 42.30 1.43
C SER A 366 5.70 42.28 2.22
N GLU A 367 5.95 41.22 3.00
CA GLU A 367 7.20 41.01 3.72
C GLU A 367 8.36 40.77 2.76
N MET A 368 8.15 39.95 1.71
CA MET A 368 9.13 39.78 0.63
C MET A 368 9.41 41.11 -0.07
N ALA A 369 8.38 41.87 -0.42
CA ALA A 369 8.53 43.16 -1.08
C ALA A 369 9.32 44.16 -0.23
N LYS A 370 9.01 44.24 1.06
CA LYS A 370 9.73 45.08 2.03
C LYS A 370 11.19 44.65 2.18
N ARG A 371 11.46 43.35 2.33
CA ARG A 371 12.83 42.84 2.43
C ARG A 371 13.61 43.09 1.14
N VAL A 372 13.04 42.81 -0.01
CA VAL A 372 13.69 43.06 -1.31
C VAL A 372 13.98 44.55 -1.53
N ALA A 373 13.08 45.45 -1.13
CA ALA A 373 13.33 46.90 -1.17
C ALA A 373 14.51 47.31 -0.27
N ASN A 374 14.57 46.77 0.95
CA ASN A 374 15.70 47.00 1.86
C ASN A 374 17.01 46.44 1.31
N ILE A 375 16.98 45.24 0.73
CA ILE A 375 18.13 44.61 0.08
C ILE A 375 18.63 45.47 -1.08
N LEU A 376 17.72 46.00 -1.91
CA LEU A 376 18.07 46.90 -3.01
C LEU A 376 18.77 48.16 -2.52
N ARG A 377 18.31 48.75 -1.41
CA ARG A 377 18.99 49.91 -0.77
C ARG A 377 20.39 49.56 -0.29
N VAL A 378 20.53 48.43 0.40
CA VAL A 378 21.82 47.99 0.95
C VAL A 378 22.80 47.73 -0.20
N VAL A 379 22.38 47.02 -1.24
CA VAL A 379 23.22 46.77 -2.44
C VAL A 379 23.67 48.08 -3.09
N LEU A 380 22.76 49.05 -3.26
CA LEU A 380 23.11 50.36 -3.85
C LEU A 380 24.03 51.19 -2.95
N SER A 381 23.88 51.12 -1.62
CA SER A 381 24.79 51.79 -0.68
C SER A 381 26.19 51.18 -0.71
N LEU A 382 26.30 49.85 -0.80
CA LEU A 382 27.57 49.13 -0.85
C LEU A 382 28.30 49.33 -2.19
N GLN A 383 27.57 49.50 -3.29
CA GLN A 383 28.15 49.82 -4.61
C GLN A 383 28.83 51.20 -4.65
N GLN A 384 28.50 52.10 -3.72
CA GLN A 384 28.97 53.50 -3.77
C GLN A 384 30.23 53.81 -2.95
N GLY A 385 30.73 52.88 -2.12
CA GLY A 385 32.08 52.93 -1.53
C GLY A 385 32.57 54.32 -1.06
N GLY A 386 31.86 54.96 -0.12
CA GLY A 386 32.31 56.21 0.51
C GLY A 386 32.23 56.13 2.04
N GLU A 387 33.31 56.49 2.73
CA GLU A 387 33.56 56.41 4.18
C GLU A 387 32.63 57.26 5.09
N SER A 388 31.41 57.58 4.66
CA SER A 388 30.41 58.27 5.46
C SER A 388 29.13 57.44 5.49
N ALA A 389 28.88 56.82 6.63
CA ALA A 389 27.74 55.99 6.96
C ALA A 389 26.42 56.78 7.04
N ASP A 390 26.03 57.41 5.93
CA ASP A 390 24.72 58.01 5.76
C ASP A 390 23.97 57.24 4.67
N LEU A 391 22.90 56.56 5.08
CA LEU A 391 21.89 55.88 4.24
C LEU A 391 21.19 56.83 3.21
N LEU A 392 21.73 58.02 3.00
CA LEU A 392 21.08 59.22 2.46
C LEU A 392 21.55 59.64 1.05
N HIS A 393 22.57 58.99 0.47
CA HIS A 393 23.07 59.33 -0.87
C HIS A 393 22.80 58.26 -1.94
N ILE A 394 21.70 57.52 -1.80
CA ILE A 394 21.27 56.53 -2.80
C ILE A 394 20.67 57.29 -4.00
N PRO A 395 21.13 57.07 -5.25
CA PRO A 395 20.61 57.76 -6.43
C PRO A 395 19.18 57.29 -6.69
N LEU A 396 18.24 58.12 -6.26
CA LEU A 396 16.79 57.90 -6.23
C LEU A 396 16.20 57.49 -7.58
N ARG A 397 16.83 57.92 -8.68
CA ARG A 397 16.46 57.58 -10.07
C ARG A 397 16.48 56.07 -10.35
N HIS A 398 17.31 55.30 -9.67
CA HIS A 398 17.38 53.85 -9.84
C HIS A 398 16.49 53.10 -8.84
N LEU A 399 16.10 53.72 -7.72
CA LEU A 399 15.30 53.09 -6.67
C LEU A 399 13.79 53.27 -6.90
N ALA A 400 13.39 54.47 -7.33
CA ALA A 400 11.99 54.87 -7.52
C ALA A 400 11.16 53.99 -8.48
N PRO A 401 11.65 53.58 -9.68
CA PRO A 401 10.85 52.76 -10.59
C PRO A 401 10.62 51.33 -10.09
N HIS A 402 11.45 50.84 -9.16
CA HIS A 402 11.31 49.50 -8.58
C HIS A 402 10.48 49.49 -7.30
N ILE A 403 10.59 50.53 -6.46
CA ILE A 403 9.77 50.68 -5.26
C ILE A 403 8.29 50.89 -5.62
N GLY A 404 7.99 51.66 -6.67
CA GLY A 404 6.62 51.90 -7.11
C GLY A 404 5.92 50.67 -7.71
N ARG A 405 6.66 49.61 -8.06
CA ARG A 405 6.13 48.35 -8.61
C ARG A 405 5.97 47.25 -7.57
N LEU A 406 6.50 47.46 -6.36
CA LEU A 406 6.41 46.47 -5.30
C LEU A 406 5.03 46.55 -4.63
N PRO A 407 4.32 45.42 -4.45
CA PRO A 407 3.06 45.37 -3.73
C PRO A 407 3.33 45.54 -2.23
N MET A 408 3.46 46.79 -1.80
CA MET A 408 3.63 47.15 -0.39
C MET A 408 2.30 47.61 0.22
N PRO A 409 2.09 47.42 1.54
CA PRO A 409 0.96 47.99 2.25
C PRO A 409 0.97 49.52 2.14
N GLU A 410 -0.21 50.13 2.08
CA GLU A 410 -0.36 51.58 1.86
C GLU A 410 0.46 52.42 2.85
N ASP A 411 0.52 52.01 4.12
CA ASP A 411 1.29 52.71 5.16
C ASP A 411 2.80 52.71 4.87
N TYR A 412 3.35 51.57 4.43
CA TYR A 412 4.75 51.45 4.06
C TYR A 412 5.04 52.14 2.72
N ALA A 413 4.16 52.00 1.74
CA ALA A 413 4.31 52.70 0.47
C ALA A 413 4.32 54.23 0.69
N LEU A 414 3.50 54.75 1.61
CA LEU A 414 3.49 56.16 1.97
C LEU A 414 4.73 56.58 2.75
N GLU A 415 5.22 55.78 3.69
CA GLU A 415 6.48 56.04 4.40
C GLU A 415 7.66 56.08 3.44
N GLU A 416 7.69 55.16 2.48
CA GLU A 416 8.71 55.10 1.44
C GLU A 416 8.62 56.26 0.47
N LEU A 417 7.41 56.62 0.00
CA LEU A 417 7.21 57.81 -0.82
C LEU A 417 7.58 59.09 -0.05
N ARG A 418 7.32 59.17 1.26
CA ARG A 418 7.76 60.28 2.11
C ARG A 418 9.28 60.33 2.25
N GLY A 419 9.93 59.19 2.46
CA GLY A 419 11.40 59.10 2.48
C GLY A 419 12.02 59.50 1.14
N LEU A 420 11.45 59.02 0.02
CA LEU A 420 11.87 59.37 -1.34
C LEU A 420 11.66 60.85 -1.66
N THR A 421 10.53 61.44 -1.26
CA THR A 421 10.25 62.87 -1.49
C THR A 421 11.13 63.78 -0.62
N GLN A 422 11.37 63.42 0.65
CA GLN A 422 12.27 64.18 1.52
C GLN A 422 13.72 64.14 1.02
N SER A 423 14.18 62.99 0.53
CA SER A 423 15.52 62.85 -0.05
C SER A 423 15.64 63.56 -1.40
N TYR A 424 14.62 63.49 -2.27
CA TYR A 424 14.59 64.26 -3.53
C TYR A 424 14.58 65.78 -3.30
N LEU A 425 13.84 66.26 -2.30
CA LEU A 425 13.87 67.66 -1.90
C LEU A 425 15.26 68.08 -1.39
N ARG A 426 15.97 67.19 -0.67
CA ARG A 426 17.35 67.47 -0.23
C ARG A 426 18.35 67.47 -1.37
N GLU A 427 18.23 66.57 -2.35
CA GLU A 427 19.07 66.61 -3.56
C GLU A 427 18.88 67.93 -4.33
N LEU A 428 17.64 68.41 -4.45
CA LEU A 428 17.35 69.70 -5.08
C LEU A 428 17.96 70.88 -4.30
N ILE A 429 17.93 70.84 -2.97
CA ILE A 429 18.52 71.88 -2.10
C ILE A 429 20.06 71.88 -2.15
N VAL A 430 20.70 70.72 -2.32
CA VAL A 430 22.17 70.60 -2.46
C VAL A 430 22.64 70.96 -3.88
N SER A 431 21.75 70.95 -4.88
CA SER A 431 22.04 71.31 -6.27
C SER A 431 21.86 72.79 -6.62
N GLN A 432 21.45 73.63 -5.66
CA GLN A 432 21.47 75.10 -5.74
C GLN A 432 22.67 75.65 -4.98
#